data_AF-R5ZX33-F1
#
_entry.id   AF-R5ZX33-F1
#
_cell.length_a   1.000
_cell.length_b   1.000
_cell.length_c   1.000
_cell.angle_alpha   90.00
_cell.angle_beta   90.00
_cell.angle_gamma   90.00
#
_symmetry.space_group_name_H-M   'P 1'
#
loop_
_entity.id
_entity.type
_entity.pdbx_description
1 polymer ?
#
loop_
_entity_poly.entity_id
_entity_poly.type
_entity_poly.pdbx_seq_one_letter_code
_entity_poly.pdbx_strand_id
1 'polypeptide(L)'
;MEAGRCVGLNYFQIMWHVVLPQAFRTAFPALGNSMISMVKDTSLAANITVAEMFFQAQRIAGRTYETMAVYIEVVIIYLIFSTILEYIQRRGEKKLGKYGSN
;
A
#
# COMPACT_ATOMS: atom_id res chain seq x y z
N MET A 1 -2.03 23.83 -23.65
CA MET A 1 -2.92 24.95 -23.22
C MET A 1 -2.91 26.10 -24.22
N GLU A 2 -1.76 26.50 -24.77
CA GLU A 2 -1.65 27.66 -25.68
C GLU A 2 -2.45 27.47 -26.98
N ALA A 3 -2.42 26.30 -27.60
CA ALA A 3 -3.21 26.00 -28.81
C ALA A 3 -4.74 26.09 -28.60
N GLY A 4 -5.26 25.73 -27.43
CA GLY A 4 -6.70 25.80 -27.13
C GLY A 4 -7.21 27.25 -26.98
N ARG A 5 -6.36 28.13 -26.44
CA ARG A 5 -6.67 29.57 -26.36
C ARG A 5 -6.61 30.24 -27.73
N CYS A 6 -5.75 29.79 -28.63
CA CYS A 6 -5.69 30.29 -30.02
C CYS A 6 -6.92 29.93 -30.88
N VAL A 7 -7.68 28.90 -30.50
CA VAL A 7 -8.89 28.44 -31.22
C VAL A 7 -10.18 28.97 -30.57
N GLY A 8 -10.08 29.87 -29.58
CA GLY A 8 -11.23 30.50 -28.93
C GLY A 8 -11.96 29.64 -27.89
N LEU A 9 -11.35 28.54 -27.42
CA LEU A 9 -11.94 27.70 -26.38
C LEU A 9 -11.80 28.36 -25.00
N ASN A 10 -12.86 28.24 -24.19
CA ASN A 10 -12.83 28.66 -22.78
C ASN A 10 -11.92 27.73 -21.96
N TYR A 11 -11.30 28.25 -20.90
CA TYR A 11 -10.44 27.52 -19.97
C TYR A 11 -11.06 26.20 -19.48
N PHE A 12 -12.35 26.23 -19.15
CA PHE A 12 -13.09 25.03 -18.73
C PHE A 12 -13.19 23.96 -19.83
N GLN A 13 -13.37 24.37 -21.10
CA GLN A 13 -13.44 23.44 -22.23
C GLN A 13 -12.07 22.79 -22.48
N ILE A 14 -10.98 23.56 -22.37
CA ILE A 14 -9.61 23.07 -22.50
C ILE A 14 -9.28 22.09 -21.37
N MET A 15 -9.67 22.42 -20.14
CA MET A 15 -9.42 21.57 -18.98
C MET A 15 -10.11 20.21 -19.11
N TRP A 16 -11.40 20.18 -19.44
CA TRP A 16 -12.19 18.95 -19.54
C TRP A 16 -11.86 18.09 -20.77
N HIS A 17 -11.61 18.69 -21.93
CA HIS A 17 -11.43 17.93 -23.17
C HIS A 17 -9.96 17.63 -23.50
N VAL A 18 -9.00 18.40 -22.95
CA VAL A 18 -7.59 18.29 -23.35
C VAL A 18 -6.73 17.89 -22.16
N VAL A 19 -6.78 18.63 -21.07
CA VAL A 19 -5.83 18.45 -19.96
C VAL A 19 -6.17 17.24 -19.11
N LEU A 20 -7.43 17.12 -18.65
CA LEU A 20 -7.86 16.00 -17.80
C LEU A 20 -7.67 14.63 -18.48
N PRO A 21 -8.13 14.40 -19.73
CA PRO A 21 -7.97 13.10 -20.38
C PRO A 21 -6.50 12.73 -20.61
N GLN A 22 -5.64 13.71 -20.92
CA GLN A 22 -4.21 13.49 -21.09
C GLN A 22 -3.51 13.18 -19.76
N ALA A 23 -3.81 13.95 -18.72
CA ALA A 23 -3.28 13.73 -17.39
C ALA A 23 -3.68 12.34 -16.85
N PHE A 24 -4.95 11.95 -17.00
CA PHE A 24 -5.42 10.62 -16.61
C PHE A 24 -4.71 9.50 -17.37
N ARG A 25 -4.52 9.64 -18.69
CA ARG A 25 -3.84 8.63 -19.51
C ARG A 25 -2.40 8.39 -19.08
N THR A 26 -1.73 9.40 -18.54
CA THR A 26 -0.33 9.33 -18.08
C THR A 26 -0.22 8.93 -16.61
N ALA A 27 -1.07 9.49 -15.74
CA ALA A 27 -1.05 9.23 -14.31
C ALA A 27 -1.59 7.83 -13.96
N PHE A 28 -2.62 7.35 -14.66
CA PHE A 28 -3.26 6.08 -14.33
C PHE A 28 -2.31 4.86 -14.46
N PRO A 29 -1.53 4.71 -15.54
CA PRO A 29 -0.52 3.65 -15.63
C PRO A 29 0.60 3.79 -14.57
N ALA A 30 1.02 5.01 -14.27
CA ALA A 30 2.06 5.26 -13.26
C ALA A 30 1.58 4.87 -11.85
N LEU A 31 0.37 5.26 -11.48
CA LEU A 31 -0.27 4.89 -10.21
C LEU A 31 -0.46 3.38 -10.11
N GLY A 32 -0.91 2.72 -11.18
CA GLY A 32 -1.05 1.26 -11.23
C GLY A 32 0.28 0.55 -11.00
N ASN A 33 1.36 0.99 -11.64
CA ASN A 33 2.69 0.42 -11.45
C ASN A 33 3.20 0.61 -10.01
N SER A 34 3.02 1.79 -9.42
CA SER A 34 3.40 2.03 -8.02
C SER A 34 2.58 1.19 -7.04
N MET A 35 1.27 1.04 -7.25
CA MET A 35 0.42 0.16 -6.44
C MET A 35 0.87 -1.29 -6.50
N ILE A 36 1.17 -1.80 -7.70
CA ILE A 36 1.66 -3.18 -7.89
C ILE A 36 3.00 -3.38 -7.15
N SER A 37 3.92 -2.41 -7.21
CA SER A 37 5.20 -2.50 -6.47
C SER A 37 4.97 -2.55 -4.96
N MET A 38 4.17 -1.63 -4.42
CA MET A 38 3.88 -1.57 -2.99
C MET A 38 3.24 -2.86 -2.48
N VAL A 39 2.32 -3.46 -3.25
CA VAL A 39 1.70 -4.75 -2.90
C VAL A 39 2.74 -5.87 -2.89
N LYS A 40 3.65 -5.91 -3.87
CA LYS A 40 4.73 -6.92 -3.92
C LYS A 40 5.69 -6.79 -2.75
N ASP A 41 6.16 -5.57 -2.48
CA ASP A 41 7.13 -5.32 -1.42
C ASP A 41 6.52 -5.62 -0.03
N THR A 42 5.27 -5.22 0.19
CA THR A 42 4.55 -5.46 1.45
C THR A 42 4.25 -6.94 1.66
N SER A 43 3.77 -7.64 0.62
CA SER A 43 3.44 -9.07 0.74
C SER A 43 4.67 -9.95 0.91
N LEU A 44 5.79 -9.63 0.25
CA LEU A 44 7.07 -10.32 0.42
C LEU A 44 7.62 -10.12 1.85
N ALA A 45 7.65 -8.88 2.34
CA ALA A 45 8.08 -8.60 3.71
C ALA A 45 7.20 -9.30 4.76
N ALA A 46 5.87 -9.24 4.60
CA ALA A 46 4.92 -9.88 5.50
C ALA A 46 5.10 -11.41 5.53
N ASN A 47 5.31 -12.04 4.37
CA ASN A 47 5.52 -13.48 4.29
C ASN A 47 6.78 -13.92 5.05
N ILE A 48 7.89 -13.19 4.89
CA ILE A 48 9.15 -13.46 5.61
C ILE A 48 8.96 -13.32 7.11
N THR A 49 8.36 -12.22 7.57
CA THR A 49 8.14 -11.97 9.01
C THR A 49 7.25 -13.05 9.64
N VAL A 50 6.18 -13.47 8.96
CA VAL A 50 5.30 -14.54 9.44
C VAL A 50 6.06 -15.87 9.53
N ALA A 51 6.84 -16.22 8.49
CA ALA A 51 7.63 -17.45 8.48
C ALA A 51 8.66 -17.47 9.63
N GLU A 52 9.39 -16.37 9.84
CA GLU A 52 10.34 -16.25 10.95
C GLU A 52 9.65 -16.40 12.30
N MET A 53 8.50 -15.76 12.48
CA MET A 53 7.73 -15.83 13.73
C MET A 53 7.25 -17.25 14.03
N PHE A 54 6.71 -17.96 13.04
CA PHE A 54 6.31 -19.37 13.19
C PHE A 54 7.49 -20.28 13.50
N PHE A 55 8.65 -20.03 12.88
CA PHE A 55 9.86 -20.80 13.16
C PHE A 55 10.31 -20.62 14.62
N GLN A 56 10.27 -19.39 15.14
CA GLN A 56 10.56 -19.14 16.56
C GLN A 56 9.53 -19.78 17.48
N ALA A 57 8.24 -19.72 17.13
CA ALA A 57 7.16 -20.37 17.88
C ALA A 57 7.40 -21.88 18.01
N GLN A 58 7.71 -22.57 16.90
CA GLN A 58 7.94 -24.01 16.89
C GLN A 58 9.17 -24.40 17.73
N ARG A 59 10.22 -23.58 17.70
CA ARG A 59 11.42 -23.75 18.52
C ARG A 59 11.15 -23.61 20.03
N ILE A 60 10.24 -22.71 20.43
CA ILE A 60 9.84 -22.52 21.82
C ILE A 60 8.90 -23.65 22.27
N ALA A 61 7.92 -24.02 21.43
CA ALA A 61 6.99 -25.11 21.71
C ALA A 61 7.71 -26.46 21.89
N GLY A 62 8.74 -26.73 21.07
CA GLY A 62 9.57 -27.93 21.20
C GLY A 62 10.39 -28.00 22.49
N ARG A 63 10.56 -26.90 23.22
CA ARG A 63 11.23 -26.86 24.54
C ARG A 63 10.28 -26.96 25.71
N THR A 64 9.06 -26.43 25.56
CA THR A 64 8.09 -26.31 26.65
C THR A 64 7.07 -27.44 26.67
N TYR A 65 6.92 -28.22 25.58
CA TYR A 65 5.88 -29.24 25.38
C TYR A 65 4.42 -28.74 25.54
N GLU A 66 4.24 -27.45 25.81
CA GLU A 66 2.97 -26.71 25.97
C GLU A 66 2.61 -26.00 24.66
N THR A 67 2.36 -26.79 23.62
CA THR A 67 2.19 -26.30 22.24
C THR A 67 1.01 -25.32 22.09
N MET A 68 -0.05 -25.49 22.87
CA MET A 68 -1.29 -24.72 22.74
C MET A 68 -1.15 -23.28 23.24
N ALA A 69 -0.50 -23.09 24.40
CA ALA A 69 -0.25 -21.77 24.98
C ALA A 69 0.70 -20.93 24.11
N VAL A 70 1.76 -21.55 23.57
CA VAL A 70 2.75 -20.87 22.71
C VAL A 70 2.10 -20.38 21.41
N TYR A 71 1.22 -21.17 20.79
CA TYR A 71 0.53 -20.71 19.58
C TYR A 71 -0.45 -19.55 19.85
N ILE A 72 -1.15 -19.56 20.99
CA ILE A 72 -2.03 -18.44 21.37
C ILE A 72 -1.21 -17.16 21.55
N GLU A 73 -0.06 -17.23 22.23
CA GLU A 73 0.83 -16.08 22.42
C GLU A 73 1.31 -15.51 21.08
N VAL A 74 1.69 -16.38 20.15
CA VAL A 74 2.11 -16.02 18.79
C VAL A 74 0.97 -15.35 18.02
N VAL A 75 -0.26 -15.86 18.12
CA VAL A 75 -1.43 -15.22 17.48
C VAL A 75 -1.69 -13.83 18.06
N ILE A 76 -1.57 -13.64 19.38
CA ILE A 76 -1.74 -12.32 20.02
C ILE A 76 -0.67 -11.34 19.54
N ILE A 77 0.59 -11.75 19.52
CA ILE A 77 1.69 -10.91 19.03
C ILE A 77 1.46 -10.55 17.56
N TYR A 78 1.08 -11.51 16.73
CA TYR A 78 0.79 -11.27 15.32
C TYR A 78 -0.36 -10.26 15.13
N LEU A 79 -1.43 -10.39 15.91
CA LEU A 79 -2.56 -9.47 15.90
C LEU A 79 -2.12 -8.03 16.23
N ILE A 80 -1.28 -7.85 17.25
CA ILE A 80 -0.74 -6.54 17.65
C ILE A 80 0.09 -5.94 16.51
N PHE A 81 1.02 -6.71 15.94
CA PHE A 81 1.85 -6.24 14.83
C PHE A 81 1.01 -5.87 13.60
N SER A 82 0.05 -6.72 13.23
CA SER A 82 -0.85 -6.47 12.09
C SER A 82 -1.68 -5.20 12.31
N THR A 83 -2.20 -4.98 13.52
CA THR A 83 -2.97 -3.77 13.85
C THR A 83 -2.12 -2.50 13.77
N ILE A 84 -0.88 -2.54 14.26
CA ILE A 84 0.06 -1.41 14.19
C ILE A 84 0.41 -1.10 12.73
N LEU A 85 0.71 -2.12 11.93
CA LEU A 85 1.03 -1.95 10.51
C LEU A 85 -0.15 -1.39 9.72
N GLU A 86 -1.37 -1.90 9.94
CA GLU A 86 -2.58 -1.37 9.32
C GLU A 86 -2.80 0.11 9.70
N TYR A 87 -2.55 0.47 10.96
CA TYR A 87 -2.61 1.85 11.39
C TYR A 87 -1.58 2.75 10.68
N ILE A 88 -0.33 2.30 10.57
CA ILE A 88 0.74 3.02 9.85
C ILE A 88 0.38 3.15 8.37
N GLN A 89 -0.10 2.09 7.74
CA GLN A 89 -0.50 2.07 6.34
C GLN A 89 -1.64 3.06 6.08
N ARG A 90 -2.71 3.03 6.90
CA ARG A 90 -3.82 4.02 6.79
C ARG A 90 -3.35 5.45 6.99
N ARG A 91 -2.34 5.68 7.84
CA ARG A 91 -1.73 7.01 8.03
C ARG A 91 -0.84 7.41 6.84
N GLY A 92 -0.11 6.46 6.26
CA GLY A 92 0.71 6.62 5.07
C GLY A 92 -0.14 6.94 3.83
N GLU A 93 -1.21 6.19 3.59
CA GLU A 93 -2.18 6.41 2.51
C GLU A 93 -2.84 7.79 2.61
N LYS A 94 -3.20 8.24 3.82
CA LYS A 94 -3.72 9.61 4.04
C LYS A 94 -2.70 10.70 3.69
N LYS A 95 -1.40 10.42 3.81
CA LYS A 95 -0.32 11.35 3.42
C LYS A 95 0.03 11.23 1.93
N LEU A 96 0.08 10.03 1.37
CA LEU A 96 0.40 9.76 -0.04
C LEU A 96 -0.74 10.08 -0.99
N GLY A 97 -2.00 10.03 -0.52
CA GLY A 97 -3.15 10.56 -1.25
C GLY A 97 -3.05 12.06 -1.55
N LYS A 98 -2.12 12.78 -0.91
CA LYS A 98 -1.75 14.17 -1.27
C LYS A 98 -0.61 14.28 -2.30
N TYR A 99 0.15 13.21 -2.56
CA TYR A 99 1.35 13.24 -3.41
C TYR A 99 1.12 12.66 -4.82
N GLY A 100 0.01 11.95 -5.05
CA GLY A 100 -0.42 11.49 -6.40
C GLY A 100 -0.99 12.59 -7.31
N SER A 101 -0.83 13.87 -6.94
CA SER A 101 -1.23 15.04 -7.72
C SER A 101 -0.07 16.02 -7.76
N ASN A 102 1.03 15.66 -8.42
CA ASN A 102 2.03 16.62 -8.86
C ASN A 102 2.69 16.17 -10.16
#